data_AF-A0A970F7H4-F1
#
_entry.id   AF-A0A970F7H4-F1
#
_cell.length_a   1.000
_cell.length_b   1.000
_cell.length_c   1.000
_cell.angle_alpha   90.00
_cell.angle_beta   90.00
_cell.angle_gamma   90.00
#
_symmetry.space_group_name_H-M   'P 1'
#
loop_
_entity.id
_entity.type
_entity.pdbx_description
1 polymer ?
#
loop_
_entity_poly.entity_id
_entity_poly.type
_entity_poly.pdbx_seq_one_letter_code
_entity_poly.pdbx_strand_id
1 'polypeptide(L)' 'MTTQGNVNNVLLKKVRIALTLTSDDILDILRLAGVYASNSELSAILRKEGHRNYQICGDRYARNFLKGLAIKYRG' A
#
# COMPACT_ATOMS: atom_id res chain seq x y z
N MET A 1 13.16 -22.43 2.49
CA MET A 1 13.34 -21.10 1.88
C MET A 1 12.11 -20.26 2.25
N THR A 2 12.27 -19.27 3.12
CA THR A 2 11.18 -18.36 3.48
C THR A 2 10.86 -17.50 2.27
N THR A 3 9.63 -17.56 1.76
CA THR A 3 9.15 -16.67 0.70
C THR A 3 9.23 -15.24 1.21
N GLN A 4 10.28 -14.50 0.83
CA GLN A 4 10.34 -13.07 1.07
C GLN A 4 9.36 -12.41 0.10
N GLY A 5 8.17 -12.09 0.60
CA GLY A 5 7.18 -11.36 -0.19
C GLY A 5 7.74 -10.02 -0.67
N ASN A 6 7.27 -9.57 -1.82
CA ASN A 6 7.73 -8.33 -2.45
C ASN A 6 7.79 -7.18 -1.45
N VAL A 7 8.94 -6.49 -1.41
CA VAL A 7 9.26 -5.48 -0.38
C VAL A 7 8.22 -4.36 -0.30
N ASN A 8 7.63 -3.95 -1.42
CA ASN A 8 6.62 -2.89 -1.46
C ASN A 8 5.28 -3.37 -0.88
N ASN A 9 4.87 -4.62 -1.16
CA ASN A 9 3.69 -5.20 -0.54
C ASN A 9 3.89 -5.36 0.98
N VAL A 10 5.09 -5.78 1.39
CA VAL A 10 5.45 -5.93 2.81
C VAL A 10 5.43 -4.58 3.50
N LEU A 11 6.03 -3.55 2.91
CA LEU A 11 6.03 -2.18 3.41
C LEU A 11 4.60 -1.66 3.61
N LEU A 12 3.75 -1.77 2.57
CA LEU A 12 2.38 -1.27 2.64
C LEU A 12 1.59 -1.95 3.76
N LYS A 13 1.70 -3.29 3.88
CA LYS A 13 1.01 -4.05 4.93
C LYS A 13 1.52 -3.72 6.33
N LYS A 14 2.84 -3.64 6.51
CA LYS A 14 3.43 -3.35 7.83
C LYS A 14 3.08 -1.95 8.31
N VAL A 15 3.21 -0.95 7.44
CA VAL A 15 2.87 0.44 7.79
C VAL A 15 1.38 0.60 8.03
N ARG A 16 0.52 -0.03 7.21
CA ARG A 16 -0.92 -0.07 7.46
C ARG A 16 -1.25 -0.56 8.86
N ILE A 17 -0.66 -1.70 9.27
CA ILE A 17 -0.90 -2.28 10.60
C ILE A 17 -0.35 -1.36 11.69
N ALA A 18 0.89 -0.89 11.54
CA ALA A 18 1.56 -0.04 12.52
C ALA A 18 0.83 1.28 12.79
N LEU A 19 0.18 1.84 11.77
CA LEU A 19 -0.59 3.09 11.85
C LEU A 19 -2.11 2.86 11.96
N THR A 20 -2.55 1.60 12.10
CA THR A 20 -3.97 1.21 12.18
C THR A 20 -4.83 1.79 11.05
N LEU A 21 -4.27 1.85 9.83
CA LEU A 21 -4.95 2.41 8.67
C LEU A 21 -5.96 1.43 8.08
N THR A 22 -7.12 1.93 7.70
CA THR A 22 -8.11 1.21 6.90
C THR A 22 -7.72 1.21 5.42
N SER A 23 -8.46 0.47 4.58
CA SER A 23 -8.26 0.54 3.12
C SER A 23 -8.55 1.95 2.59
N ASP A 24 -9.61 2.60 3.09
CA ASP A 24 -10.00 3.94 2.69
C ASP A 24 -8.93 4.96 3.10
N ASP A 25 -8.34 4.83 4.29
CA ASP A 25 -7.20 5.67 4.70
C ASP A 25 -6.02 5.58 3.72
N ILE A 26 -5.69 4.37 3.26
CA ILE A 26 -4.59 4.19 2.30
C ILE A 26 -4.94 4.85 0.96
N LEU A 27 -6.19 4.70 0.49
CA LEU A 27 -6.64 5.34 -0.73
C LEU A 27 -6.57 6.87 -0.63
N ASP A 28 -6.98 7.43 0.51
CA ASP A 28 -6.91 8.87 0.77
C ASP A 28 -5.45 9.35 0.82
N ILE A 29 -4.56 8.60 1.48
CA ILE A 29 -3.12 8.88 1.53
C ILE A 29 -2.50 8.86 0.12
N LEU A 30 -2.84 7.86 -0.71
CA LEU A 30 -2.38 7.81 -2.10
C LEU A 30 -2.90 9.01 -2.91
N ARG A 31 -4.15 9.41 -2.66
CA ARG A 31 -4.77 10.58 -3.30
C ARG A 31 -4.04 11.88 -2.97
N LEU A 32 -3.59 12.06 -1.72
CA LEU A 32 -2.76 13.21 -1.32
C LEU A 32 -1.47 13.32 -2.15
N ALA A 33 -0.93 12.19 -2.61
CA ALA A 33 0.26 12.16 -3.46
C ALA A 33 -0.05 12.13 -4.98
N GLY A 34 -1.31 12.32 -5.38
CA GLY A 34 -1.74 12.33 -6.78
C GLY A 34 -1.89 10.93 -7.41
N VAL A 35 -2.03 9.88 -6.60
CA VAL A 35 -2.29 8.52 -7.07
C VAL A 35 -3.73 8.13 -6.75
N TYR A 36 -4.50 7.84 -7.80
CA TYR A 36 -5.88 7.36 -7.70
C TYR A 36 -5.88 5.85 -7.92
N ALA A 37 -6.04 5.10 -6.84
CA ALA A 37 -6.19 3.66 -6.86
C ALA A 37 -7.65 3.29 -6.59
N SER A 38 -8.12 2.19 -7.17
CA SER A 38 -9.41 1.60 -6.82
C SER A 38 -9.31 0.69 -5.59
N ASN A 39 -10.45 0.44 -4.96
CA ASN A 39 -10.56 -0.53 -3.86
C ASN A 39 -10.15 -1.95 -4.29
N SER A 40 -10.43 -2.35 -5.53
CA SER A 40 -10.07 -3.67 -6.07
C SER A 40 -8.56 -3.81 -6.26
N GLU A 41 -7.89 -2.79 -6.81
CA GLU A 41 -6.42 -2.76 -6.93
C GLU A 41 -5.75 -2.81 -5.56
N LEU A 42 -6.20 -1.99 -4.62
CA LEU A 42 -5.65 -1.99 -3.26
C LEU A 42 -5.85 -3.35 -2.57
N SER A 43 -7.04 -3.94 -2.71
CA SER A 43 -7.31 -5.29 -2.19
C SER A 43 -6.37 -6.33 -2.81
N ALA A 44 -6.14 -6.27 -4.11
CA ALA A 44 -5.23 -7.18 -4.81
C ALA A 44 -3.79 -7.06 -4.29
N ILE A 45 -3.31 -5.84 -4.05
CA ILE A 45 -1.98 -5.55 -3.50
C ILE A 45 -1.84 -6.03 -2.04
N LEU A 46 -2.89 -5.91 -1.24
CA LEU A 46 -2.88 -6.26 0.19
C LEU A 46 -3.09 -7.77 0.45
N ARG A 47 -3.44 -8.56 -0.56
CA ARG A 47 -3.59 -10.03 -0.43
C ARG A 47 -2.27 -10.73 -0.12
N LYS A 48 -2.36 -11.91 0.50
CA LYS A 48 -1.20 -12.78 0.73
C LYS A 48 -0.62 -13.23 -0.61
N GLU A 49 0.70 -13.31 -0.68
CA GLU A 49 1.40 -13.88 -1.83
C GLU A 49 0.93 -15.32 -2.08
N GLY A 50 0.79 -15.70 -3.35
CA GLY A 50 0.21 -16.98 -3.77
C GLY A 50 -1.33 -16.98 -3.88
N HIS A 51 -2.02 -15.92 -3.47
CA HIS A 51 -3.46 -15.80 -3.72
C HIS A 51 -3.74 -15.55 -5.21
N ARG A 52 -4.80 -16.15 -5.78
CA ARG A 52 -5.12 -16.10 -7.23
C ARG A 52 -5.21 -14.70 -7.86
N ASN A 53 -5.63 -13.71 -7.08
CA ASN A 53 -5.58 -12.30 -7.49
C ASN A 53 -4.77 -11.44 -6.52
N TYR A 54 -3.64 -11.97 -6.07
CA TYR A 54 -2.52 -11.18 -5.54
C TYR A 54 -1.91 -10.34 -6.67
N GLN A 55 -1.57 -9.08 -6.36
CA GLN A 55 -0.83 -8.23 -7.26
C GLN A 55 0.41 -7.66 -6.56
N ILE A 56 1.49 -7.51 -7.33
CA ILE A 56 2.72 -6.87 -6.86
C ILE A 56 2.47 -5.37 -6.73
N CYS A 57 2.88 -4.81 -5.59
CA CYS A 57 2.89 -3.37 -5.35
C CYS A 57 4.06 -2.74 -6.13
N GLY A 58 3.75 -2.00 -7.19
CA GLY A 58 4.78 -1.29 -7.96
C GLY A 58 5.40 -0.14 -7.17
N ASP A 59 6.62 0.26 -7.54
CA ASP A 59 7.37 1.34 -6.88
C ASP A 59 6.61 2.68 -6.86
N ARG A 60 5.78 2.94 -7.89
CA ARG A 60 4.91 4.11 -7.95
C ARG A 60 3.94 4.15 -6.75
N TYR A 61 3.33 3.03 -6.39
CA TYR A 61 2.41 2.96 -5.25
C TYR A 61 3.16 3.13 -3.94
N ALA A 62 4.28 2.42 -3.74
CA ALA A 62 5.06 2.51 -2.51
C ALA A 62 5.61 3.92 -2.27
N ARG A 63 6.24 4.54 -3.29
CA ARG A 63 6.78 5.90 -3.20
C ARG A 63 5.70 6.93 -2.88
N ASN A 64 4.57 6.88 -3.58
CA ASN A 64 3.51 7.85 -3.37
C ASN A 64 2.74 7.61 -2.07
N PHE A 65 2.64 6.37 -1.59
CA PHE A 65 2.12 6.09 -0.25
C PHE A 65 2.98 6.75 0.83
N LEU A 66 4.30 6.60 0.77
CA LEU A 66 5.22 7.26 1.70
C LEU A 66 5.19 8.79 1.58
N LYS A 67 5.11 9.33 0.35
CA LYS A 67 4.92 10.76 0.11
C LYS A 67 3.60 11.26 0.72
N GLY A 68 2.51 10.53 0.53
CA GLY A 68 1.20 10.84 1.09
C GLY A 68 1.21 10.81 2.62
N LEU A 69 1.91 9.86 3.23
CA LEU A 69 2.12 9.82 4.67
C LEU A 69 2.89 11.06 5.16
N ALA A 70 3.94 11.47 4.44
CA ALA A 70 4.67 12.69 4.76
C ALA A 70 3.75 13.93 4.69
N ILE A 71 2.95 14.07 3.62
CA ILE A 71 1.97 15.16 3.49
C ILE A 71 0.95 15.13 4.65
N LYS A 72 0.39 13.95 4.97
CA LYS A 72 -0.64 13.80 6.01
C LYS A 72 -0.12 14.12 7.41
N TYR A 73 1.12 13.73 7.74
CA TYR A 73 1.63 13.78 9.11
C TYR A 73 2.70 14.84 9.37
N ARG A 74 3.29 15.45 8.33
CA ARG A 74 4.40 16.41 8.50
C ARG A 74 4.11 17.83 8.01
N GLY A 75 3.15 18.03 7.10
CA GLY A 75 2.88 19.34 6.47
C GLY A 75 3.97 19.71 5.48
#